data_AF-A0A3G8C6W8-F1
#
_entry.id   AF-A0A3G8C6W8-F1
#
_cell.length_a   1.000
_cell.length_b   1.000
_cell.length_c   1.000
_cell.angle_alpha   90.00
_cell.angle_beta   90.00
_cell.angle_gamma   90.00
#
_symmetry.space_group_name_H-M   'P 1'
#
loop_
_entity.id
_entity.type
_entity.pdbx_description
1 polymer ?
#
loop_
_entity_poly.entity_id
_entity_poly.type
_entity_poly.pdbx_seq_one_letter_code
_entity_poly.pdbx_strand_id
1 'polypeptide(L)'
;MKSMLTAAALISATTLIAACQSGPYTPPEPKTEVPTTKMSVGNFISPKACTSGTNTLNGKLIGASLCIRSQKYEVFGGPDITLSFNRELVTVLTPEEAVKGFRATKYGVTASFKCEEIPKKDTDEGRSYHCSYDASNLPLIRADITFP
;
A
#
# COMPACT_ATOMS: atom_id res chain seq x y z
N MET A 1 46.88 -4.22 -60.06
CA MET A 1 47.58 -5.37 -59.45
C MET A 1 47.06 -5.57 -58.04
N LYS A 2 46.72 -6.82 -57.73
CA LYS A 2 46.65 -7.48 -56.41
C LYS A 2 45.68 -6.96 -55.34
N SER A 3 44.56 -7.68 -55.28
CA SER A 3 43.86 -8.08 -54.05
C SER A 3 44.82 -8.68 -53.00
N MET A 4 44.45 -8.54 -51.72
CA MET A 4 44.25 -9.63 -50.73
C MET A 4 44.14 -9.00 -49.32
N LEU A 5 42.96 -8.99 -48.69
CA LEU A 5 42.31 -10.06 -47.91
C LEU A 5 42.75 -10.10 -46.45
N THR A 6 41.77 -9.92 -45.55
CA THR A 6 41.53 -10.54 -44.21
C THR A 6 40.74 -9.54 -43.36
N ALA A 7 39.69 -9.85 -42.59
CA ALA A 7 38.90 -11.04 -42.29
C ALA A 7 37.55 -10.49 -41.77
N ALA A 8 36.39 -10.87 -42.28
CA ALA A 8 35.58 -11.99 -41.79
C ALA A 8 35.60 -12.17 -40.25
N ALA A 9 34.69 -11.51 -39.54
CA ALA A 9 34.00 -12.07 -38.37
C ALA A 9 32.82 -11.18 -37.95
N LEU A 10 31.76 -11.83 -37.46
CA LEU A 10 30.57 -11.29 -36.80
C LEU A 10 29.40 -10.88 -37.71
N ILE A 11 28.95 -11.93 -38.38
CA ILE A 11 27.58 -12.31 -38.66
C ILE A 11 26.63 -11.97 -37.49
N SER A 12 25.52 -11.29 -37.84
CA SER A 12 24.15 -11.43 -37.32
C SER A 12 23.90 -11.46 -35.80
N ALA A 13 23.43 -10.34 -35.25
CA ALA A 13 22.38 -10.29 -34.22
C ALA A 13 21.94 -8.83 -33.95
N THR A 14 21.29 -8.20 -34.93
CA THR A 14 20.49 -6.97 -34.68
C THR A 14 19.04 -7.23 -35.01
N THR A 15 18.51 -8.32 -34.45
CA THR A 15 17.07 -8.54 -34.30
C THR A 15 16.79 -8.69 -32.81
N LEU A 16 15.78 -7.95 -32.34
CA LEU A 16 15.27 -7.87 -30.97
C LEU A 16 15.99 -6.94 -29.99
N ILE A 17 15.95 -5.62 -30.22
CA ILE A 17 15.86 -4.68 -29.11
C ILE A 17 14.71 -3.70 -29.37
N ALA A 18 13.70 -3.82 -28.49
CA ALA A 18 12.69 -2.82 -28.16
C ALA A 18 11.72 -2.39 -29.26
N ALA A 19 10.78 -3.26 -29.60
CA ALA A 19 9.40 -2.82 -29.73
C ALA A 19 8.84 -2.49 -28.33
N CYS A 20 9.34 -1.43 -27.68
CA CYS A 20 8.62 -0.73 -26.62
C CYS A 20 7.81 0.37 -27.30
N GLN A 21 6.74 -0.03 -27.98
CA GLN A 21 5.65 0.87 -28.25
C GLN A 21 5.03 1.21 -26.90
N SER A 22 5.55 2.26 -26.25
CA SER A 22 4.79 2.98 -25.24
C SER A 22 3.57 3.52 -25.96
N GLY A 23 2.46 2.78 -25.89
CA GLY A 23 1.14 3.34 -26.15
C GLY A 23 0.95 4.60 -25.30
N PRO A 24 -0.04 5.45 -25.65
CA PRO A 24 -0.33 6.64 -24.86
C PRO A 24 -0.49 6.23 -23.39
N TYR A 25 0.46 6.69 -22.54
CA TYR A 25 0.36 6.55 -21.10
C TYR A 25 -0.87 7.34 -20.69
N THR A 26 -1.98 6.65 -20.53
CA THR A 26 -3.16 7.18 -19.86
C THR A 26 -2.86 6.96 -18.38
N PRO A 27 -2.66 8.04 -17.60
CA PRO A 27 -2.56 7.91 -16.16
C PRO A 27 -3.79 7.13 -15.68
N PRO A 28 -3.65 6.21 -14.71
CA PRO A 28 -4.81 5.55 -14.14
C PRO A 28 -5.80 6.61 -13.66
N GLU A 29 -7.08 6.38 -13.94
CA GLU A 29 -8.15 7.30 -13.58
C GLU A 29 -8.04 7.65 -12.08
N PRO A 30 -8.15 8.94 -11.70
CA PRO A 30 -8.00 9.34 -10.30
C PRO A 30 -8.97 8.57 -9.42
N LYS A 31 -8.45 7.82 -8.45
CA LYS A 31 -9.28 7.15 -7.46
C LYS A 31 -9.95 8.17 -6.56
N THR A 32 -11.22 7.92 -6.24
CA THR A 32 -11.93 8.65 -5.19
C THR A 32 -11.17 8.46 -3.88
N GLU A 33 -10.85 9.54 -3.18
CA GLU A 33 -10.19 9.49 -1.87
C GLU A 33 -11.21 9.68 -0.75
N VAL A 34 -11.11 8.88 0.31
CA VAL A 34 -11.82 9.11 1.57
C VAL A 34 -11.10 10.24 2.33
N PRO A 35 -11.82 11.18 2.97
CA PRO A 35 -11.19 12.20 3.82
C PRO A 35 -10.18 11.59 4.79
N THR A 36 -9.00 12.19 4.86
CA THR A 36 -7.93 11.68 5.73
C THR A 36 -8.40 11.68 7.17
N THR A 37 -8.36 10.51 7.80
CA THR A 37 -8.83 10.34 9.17
C THR A 37 -7.64 10.38 10.13
N LYS A 38 -7.70 11.25 11.14
CA LYS A 38 -6.70 11.25 12.23
C LYS A 38 -7.12 10.27 13.32
N MET A 39 -6.23 9.37 13.69
CA MET A 39 -6.49 8.34 14.69
C MET A 39 -5.37 8.32 15.72
N SER A 40 -5.72 8.30 17.00
CA SER A 40 -4.78 8.18 18.11
C SER A 40 -5.10 6.94 18.92
N VAL A 41 -4.08 6.10 19.17
CA VAL A 41 -4.20 4.87 19.93
C VAL A 41 -3.85 5.19 21.38
N GLY A 42 -4.82 5.61 22.19
CA GLY A 42 -4.55 5.87 23.61
C GLY A 42 -4.11 4.61 24.37
N ASN A 43 -3.52 4.78 25.56
CA ASN A 43 -3.09 3.72 26.50
C ASN A 43 -4.23 2.85 27.09
N PHE A 44 -5.42 2.89 26.49
CA PHE A 44 -6.60 2.20 26.98
C PHE A 44 -6.63 0.75 26.51
N ILE A 45 -7.39 -0.08 27.23
CA ILE A 45 -7.63 -1.46 26.86
C ILE A 45 -8.65 -1.47 25.71
N SER A 46 -8.15 -1.62 24.47
CA SER A 46 -8.92 -1.86 23.23
C SER A 46 -9.69 -0.72 22.52
N PRO A 47 -9.31 0.57 22.53
CA PRO A 47 -9.80 1.50 21.50
C PRO A 47 -9.52 0.95 20.09
N LYS A 48 -10.60 0.72 19.34
CA LYS A 48 -10.59 0.40 17.92
C LYS A 48 -11.05 1.63 17.16
N ALA A 49 -10.15 2.26 16.41
CA ALA A 49 -10.51 3.33 15.47
C ALA A 49 -10.48 2.74 14.05
N CYS A 50 -11.48 3.05 13.23
CA CYS A 50 -11.57 2.56 11.87
C CYS A 50 -11.95 3.66 10.90
N THR A 51 -11.42 3.55 9.69
CA THR A 51 -11.88 4.29 8.53
C THR A 51 -12.15 3.30 7.40
N SER A 52 -13.14 3.58 6.56
CA SER A 52 -13.62 2.64 5.55
C SER A 52 -14.04 3.36 4.27
N GLY A 53 -14.03 2.59 3.20
CA GLY A 53 -14.45 3.02 1.87
C GLY A 53 -15.22 1.89 1.21
N THR A 54 -16.25 2.24 0.46
CA THR A 54 -17.10 1.28 -0.25
C THR A 54 -17.22 1.65 -1.71
N ASN A 55 -17.44 0.65 -2.56
CA ASN A 55 -17.78 0.85 -3.96
C ASN A 55 -18.71 -0.27 -4.45
N THR A 56 -19.27 -0.12 -5.65
CA THR A 56 -20.06 -1.18 -6.31
C THR A 56 -19.23 -1.80 -7.43
N LEU A 57 -19.07 -3.12 -7.41
CA LEU A 57 -18.38 -3.90 -8.45
C LEU A 57 -19.30 -5.03 -8.90
N ASN A 58 -19.58 -5.13 -10.21
CA ASN A 58 -20.48 -6.15 -10.78
C ASN A 58 -21.84 -6.23 -10.07
N GLY A 59 -22.42 -5.08 -9.71
CA GLY A 59 -23.71 -5.01 -9.00
C GLY A 59 -23.67 -5.42 -7.52
N LYS A 60 -22.49 -5.69 -6.96
CA LYS A 60 -22.32 -6.04 -5.54
C LYS A 60 -21.60 -4.91 -4.80
N LEU A 61 -22.10 -4.56 -3.63
CA LEU A 61 -21.42 -3.65 -2.71
C LEU A 61 -20.17 -4.33 -2.16
N ILE A 62 -19.01 -3.73 -2.37
CA ILE A 62 -17.73 -4.13 -1.80
C ILE A 62 -17.24 -3.03 -0.86
N GLY A 63 -16.50 -3.42 0.18
CA GLY A 63 -15.99 -2.48 1.17
C GLY A 63 -14.61 -2.86 1.66
N ALA A 64 -13.86 -1.85 2.07
CA ALA A 64 -12.55 -1.96 2.70
C ALA A 64 -12.58 -1.19 4.02
N SER A 65 -11.89 -1.70 5.03
CA SER A 65 -11.67 -0.98 6.28
C SER A 65 -10.25 -1.14 6.78
N LEU A 66 -9.68 0.01 7.15
CA LEU A 66 -8.44 0.14 7.93
C LEU A 66 -8.86 0.39 9.37
N CYS A 67 -8.46 -0.50 10.27
CA CYS A 67 -8.68 -0.34 11.70
C CYS A 67 -7.35 -0.40 12.44
N ILE A 68 -7.22 0.41 13.48
CA ILE A 68 -6.11 0.34 14.42
C ILE A 68 -6.63 -0.10 15.77
N ARG A 69 -5.82 -0.88 16.48
CA ARG A 69 -6.16 -1.37 17.80
C ARG A 69 -4.96 -1.23 18.73
N SER A 70 -5.20 -0.69 19.92
CA SER A 70 -4.26 -0.80 21.03
C SER A 70 -4.32 -2.23 21.58
N GLN A 71 -3.21 -2.94 21.61
CA GLN A 71 -3.06 -4.08 22.51
C GLN A 71 -2.16 -3.66 23.68
N LYS A 72 -2.33 -4.28 24.85
CA LYS A 72 -1.42 -4.04 25.97
C LYS A 72 0.00 -4.37 25.51
N TYR A 73 0.85 -3.36 25.43
CA TYR A 73 2.26 -3.46 24.99
C TYR A 73 3.00 -4.59 25.71
N GLU A 74 2.72 -4.78 27.01
CA GLU A 74 3.39 -5.76 27.88
C GLU A 74 2.93 -7.22 27.70
N VAL A 75 1.81 -7.48 27.02
CA VAL A 75 1.21 -8.84 26.98
C VAL A 75 1.12 -9.40 25.56
N PHE A 76 0.97 -8.55 24.53
CA PHE A 76 0.69 -9.00 23.16
C PHE A 76 1.55 -8.35 22.06
N GLY A 77 2.66 -7.68 22.42
CA GLY A 77 3.64 -7.23 21.41
C GLY A 77 3.38 -5.86 20.77
N GLY A 78 2.52 -5.03 21.37
CA GLY A 78 2.30 -3.64 20.94
C GLY A 78 1.01 -3.40 20.14
N PRO A 79 0.80 -2.19 19.59
CA PRO A 79 -0.38 -1.85 18.80
C PRO A 79 -0.34 -2.52 17.43
N ASP A 80 -1.51 -2.85 16.90
CA ASP A 80 -1.64 -3.50 15.60
C ASP A 80 -2.56 -2.73 14.64
N ILE A 81 -2.25 -2.84 13.36
CA ILE A 81 -3.01 -2.29 12.25
C ILE A 81 -3.69 -3.45 11.53
N THR A 82 -5.01 -3.47 11.60
CA THR A 82 -5.84 -4.49 10.97
C THR A 82 -6.37 -3.99 9.64
N LEU A 83 -6.09 -4.74 8.57
CA LEU A 83 -6.63 -4.52 7.24
C LEU A 83 -7.73 -5.53 6.96
N SER A 84 -8.85 -5.05 6.43
CA SER A 84 -10.01 -5.90 6.14
C SER A 84 -10.67 -5.54 4.81
N PHE A 85 -11.11 -6.57 4.10
CA PHE A 85 -11.84 -6.48 2.85
C PHE A 85 -13.15 -7.25 3.00
N ASN A 86 -14.27 -6.60 2.69
CA ASN A 86 -15.62 -7.16 2.80
C ASN A 86 -15.89 -7.84 4.16
N ARG A 87 -15.47 -7.21 5.26
CA ARG A 87 -15.54 -7.71 6.65
C ARG A 87 -14.66 -8.92 6.97
N GLU A 88 -13.86 -9.37 6.03
CA GLU A 88 -12.88 -10.42 6.25
C GLU A 88 -11.50 -9.83 6.52
N LEU A 89 -10.77 -10.47 7.45
CA LEU A 89 -9.38 -10.11 7.74
C LEU A 89 -8.51 -10.37 6.50
N VAL A 90 -7.74 -9.35 6.10
CA VAL A 90 -6.69 -9.46 5.09
C VAL A 90 -5.37 -9.73 5.77
N THR A 91 -5.01 -8.89 6.75
CA THR A 91 -3.79 -9.05 7.54
C THR A 91 -3.86 -8.21 8.82
N VAL A 92 -2.93 -8.49 9.73
CA VAL A 92 -2.59 -7.69 10.91
C VAL A 92 -1.11 -7.34 10.79
N LEU A 93 -0.77 -6.06 10.95
CA LEU A 93 0.59 -5.55 10.81
C LEU A 93 1.00 -4.77 12.05
N THR A 94 2.26 -4.88 12.46
CA THR A 94 2.85 -3.90 13.39
C THR A 94 3.13 -2.58 12.64
N PRO A 95 3.33 -1.45 13.35
CA PRO A 95 3.72 -0.19 12.72
C PRO A 95 5.01 -0.33 11.90
N GLU A 96 5.98 -1.11 12.36
CA GLU A 96 7.26 -1.34 11.69
C GLU A 96 7.08 -2.15 10.39
N GLU A 97 6.16 -3.11 10.37
CA GLU A 97 5.79 -3.85 9.16
C GLU A 97 5.03 -2.97 8.16
N ALA A 98 4.17 -2.09 8.67
CA ALA A 98 3.42 -1.16 7.84
C ALA A 98 4.31 -0.17 7.07
N VAL A 99 5.46 0.23 7.64
CA VAL A 99 6.45 1.09 6.96
C VAL A 99 7.15 0.36 5.82
N LYS A 100 7.40 -0.95 5.94
CA LYS A 100 7.99 -1.78 4.86
C LYS A 100 7.07 -1.90 3.65
N GLY A 101 5.77 -1.63 3.84
CA GLY A 101 4.74 -1.81 2.83
C GLY A 101 4.25 -3.25 2.77
N PHE A 102 2.96 -3.39 2.55
CA PHE A 102 2.25 -4.64 2.44
C PHE A 102 1.45 -4.67 1.14
N ARG A 103 1.38 -5.83 0.50
CA ARG A 103 0.54 -6.06 -0.67
C ARG A 103 -0.02 -7.47 -0.64
N ALA A 104 -1.32 -7.60 -0.85
CA ALA A 104 -1.99 -8.89 -0.96
C ALA A 104 -3.10 -8.84 -2.00
N THR A 105 -3.43 -9.99 -2.56
CA THR A 105 -4.54 -10.14 -3.50
C THR A 105 -5.53 -11.17 -2.96
N LYS A 106 -6.79 -10.78 -2.82
CA LYS A 106 -7.89 -11.65 -2.35
C LYS A 106 -9.13 -11.39 -3.20
N TYR A 107 -9.81 -12.43 -3.66
CA TYR A 107 -11.02 -12.33 -4.50
C TYR A 107 -10.86 -11.44 -5.75
N GLY A 108 -9.66 -11.46 -6.36
CA GLY A 108 -9.34 -10.61 -7.52
C GLY A 108 -9.13 -9.13 -7.16
N VAL A 109 -9.23 -8.75 -5.89
CA VAL A 109 -8.89 -7.40 -5.41
C VAL A 109 -7.47 -7.40 -4.89
N THR A 110 -6.63 -6.56 -5.49
CA THR A 110 -5.28 -6.32 -4.98
C THR A 110 -5.31 -5.12 -4.07
N ALA A 111 -4.85 -5.31 -2.85
CA ALA A 111 -4.76 -4.29 -1.84
C ALA A 111 -3.30 -4.05 -1.47
N SER A 112 -2.90 -2.79 -1.42
CA SER A 112 -1.59 -2.33 -0.97
C SER A 112 -1.78 -1.39 0.21
N PHE A 113 -0.92 -1.54 1.21
CA PHE A 113 -0.89 -0.70 2.39
C PHE A 113 0.53 -0.26 2.66
N LYS A 114 0.73 1.03 2.91
CA LYS A 114 2.03 1.57 3.29
C LYS A 114 1.85 2.72 4.25
N CYS A 115 2.70 2.76 5.27
CA CYS A 115 2.84 3.89 6.17
C CYS A 115 4.18 4.59 5.96
N GLU A 116 4.21 5.89 6.22
CA GLU A 116 5.41 6.70 6.24
C GLU A 116 5.49 7.39 7.59
N GLU A 117 6.65 7.32 8.24
CA GLU A 117 6.83 7.96 9.54
C GLU A 117 6.75 9.49 9.38
N ILE A 118 5.92 10.11 10.22
CA ILE A 118 5.81 11.56 10.30
C ILE A 118 6.89 12.00 11.29
N PRO A 119 7.85 12.84 10.88
CA PRO A 119 8.89 13.33 11.76
C PRO A 119 8.27 13.98 13.00
N LYS A 120 8.71 13.55 14.18
CA LYS A 120 8.29 14.16 15.45
C LYS A 120 8.74 15.61 15.49
N LYS A 121 7.89 16.48 16.03
CA LYS A 121 8.28 17.87 16.30
C LYS A 121 8.92 17.99 17.68
N ASP A 122 8.44 17.20 18.64
CA ASP A 122 8.97 17.15 20.00
C ASP A 122 9.36 15.73 20.43
N THR A 123 10.31 15.60 21.35
CA THR A 123 10.82 14.29 21.83
C THR A 123 9.78 13.50 22.63
N ASP A 124 8.81 14.20 23.22
CA ASP A 124 7.75 13.63 24.06
C ASP A 124 6.52 13.19 23.25
N GLU A 125 6.50 13.43 21.94
CA GLU A 125 5.42 12.98 21.07
C GLU A 125 5.52 11.49 20.75
N GLY A 126 4.36 10.83 20.70
CA GLY A 126 4.23 9.46 20.20
C GLY A 126 4.70 9.32 18.73
N ARG A 127 4.97 8.08 18.29
CA ARG A 127 5.31 7.80 16.88
C ARG A 127 4.08 8.00 16.00
N SER A 128 4.19 8.87 15.00
CA SER A 128 3.10 9.20 14.08
C SER A 128 3.39 8.71 12.68
N TYR A 129 2.37 8.29 11.95
CA TYR A 129 2.49 7.67 10.63
C TYR A 129 1.41 8.18 9.68
N HIS A 130 1.79 8.52 8.44
CA HIS A 130 0.87 8.77 7.34
C HIS A 130 0.68 7.48 6.55
N CYS A 131 -0.51 6.90 6.59
CA CYS A 131 -0.81 5.59 6.02
C CYS A 131 -1.79 5.69 4.87
N SER A 132 -1.55 4.89 3.83
CA SER A 132 -2.39 4.78 2.64
C SER A 132 -2.79 3.32 2.45
N TYR A 133 -4.09 3.08 2.33
CA TYR A 133 -4.66 1.78 1.98
C TYR A 133 -5.35 1.89 0.63
N ASP A 134 -4.72 1.29 -0.39
CA ASP A 134 -5.18 1.31 -1.76
C ASP A 134 -5.63 -0.07 -2.19
N ALA A 135 -6.91 -0.23 -2.53
CA ALA A 135 -7.47 -1.48 -3.03
C ALA A 135 -8.11 -1.27 -4.40
N SER A 136 -7.90 -2.20 -5.34
CA SER A 136 -8.47 -2.09 -6.69
C SER A 136 -10.00 -1.96 -6.64
N ASN A 137 -10.57 -1.01 -7.39
CA ASN A 137 -12.00 -0.70 -7.43
C ASN A 137 -12.60 -0.21 -6.10
N LEU A 138 -11.78 0.25 -5.16
CA LEU A 138 -12.23 0.90 -3.93
C LEU A 138 -11.63 2.30 -3.80
N PRO A 139 -12.27 3.19 -3.02
CA PRO A 139 -11.68 4.47 -2.68
C PRO A 139 -10.34 4.31 -1.97
N LEU A 140 -9.41 5.22 -2.24
CA LEU A 140 -8.16 5.31 -1.48
C LEU A 140 -8.49 5.76 -0.05
N ILE A 141 -8.05 5.00 0.93
CA ILE A 141 -8.21 5.34 2.34
C ILE A 141 -6.88 5.90 2.85
N ARG A 142 -6.90 7.13 3.37
CA ARG A 142 -5.76 7.78 4.03
C ARG A 142 -6.01 7.95 5.52
N ALA A 143 -4.98 7.72 6.32
CA ALA A 143 -5.04 7.84 7.76
C ALA A 143 -3.73 8.36 8.36
N ASP A 144 -3.84 9.31 9.28
CA ASP A 144 -2.73 9.69 10.15
C ASP A 144 -2.91 8.94 11.47
N ILE A 145 -1.94 8.10 11.84
CA ILE A 145 -2.01 7.28 13.05
C ILE A 145 -0.91 7.69 14.02
N THR A 146 -1.28 8.03 15.25
CA THR A 146 -0.34 8.31 16.34
C THR A 146 -0.41 7.23 17.40
N PHE A 147 0.74 6.61 17.69
CA PHE A 147 0.95 5.66 18.78
C PHE A 147 1.78 6.34 19.89
N PRO A 148 1.28 6.42 21.14
CA PRO A 148 1.98 7.02 22.28
C PRO A 148 3.27 6.27 22.61
#